data_AF-A0A1F8P077-F1
#
_entry.id   AF-A0A1F8P077-F1
#
_cell.length_a   1.000
_cell.length_b   1.000
_cell.length_c   1.000
_cell.angle_alpha   90.00
_cell.angle_beta   90.00
_cell.angle_gamma   90.00
#
_symmetry.space_group_name_H-M   'P 1'
#
loop_
_entity.id
_entity.type
_entity.pdbx_description
1 polymer ?
#
loop_
_entity_poly.entity_id
_entity_poly.type
_entity_poly.pdbx_seq_one_letter_code
_entity_poly.pdbx_strand_id
1 'polypeptide(L)'
;MNETSLRWKARLGGLKGVSLLALLAIFALWLVSGERILQAIQGPASPAAVPIGDLLADRAGTSRFVSVSGFASYDVGYEETSDGQVVASYYLLVDHQTGEALVVRAATPGLTGREPASADVTGVVHDSPTELEDVVAADVSWFTKQGIALDPSFYLAEGERPMALATALALLAGSLLLGALCLPPLFLPGIVFAPRPVEALVAAPPGRTSREGLRATGRFQQLKRLEPAIEVGKRRQRFTRSPANLLQLPDGDLLVHIHFILRTKLYGVVTVHKQESDWGIILRRVDPWQIEPGILYGWKDRRALRFLHQEMGRQPETLYLSVDDGQAQSDLVQRLRGAGFPVGMGIWP
;
A
#
# COMPACT_ATOMS: atom_id res chain seq x y z
N MET A 1 -19.96 -18.09 -21.96
CA MET A 1 -19.78 -17.25 -20.75
C MET A 1 -20.17 -15.80 -21.07
N ASN A 2 -20.78 -15.05 -20.14
CA ASN A 2 -21.18 -13.65 -20.37
C ASN A 2 -19.94 -12.74 -20.49
N GLU A 3 -19.74 -12.06 -21.62
CA GLU A 3 -18.63 -11.12 -21.86
C GLU A 3 -18.49 -10.08 -20.74
N THR A 4 -19.62 -9.59 -20.25
CA THR A 4 -19.68 -8.60 -19.17
C THR A 4 -19.00 -9.13 -17.91
N SER A 5 -19.16 -10.42 -17.60
CA SER A 5 -18.52 -11.05 -16.44
C SER A 5 -17.00 -11.15 -16.58
N LEU A 6 -16.49 -11.46 -17.79
CA LEU A 6 -15.04 -11.55 -18.05
C LEU A 6 -14.37 -10.17 -17.93
N ARG A 7 -15.02 -9.14 -18.47
CA ARG A 7 -14.58 -7.74 -18.36
C ARG A 7 -14.52 -7.31 -16.89
N TRP A 8 -15.57 -7.57 -16.11
CA TRP A 8 -15.61 -7.22 -14.69
C TRP A 8 -14.54 -7.94 -13.87
N LYS A 9 -14.34 -9.25 -14.10
CA LYS A 9 -13.26 -10.01 -13.44
C LYS A 9 -11.90 -9.38 -13.70
N ALA A 10 -11.60 -9.05 -14.97
CA ALA A 10 -10.33 -8.45 -15.35
C ALA A 10 -10.12 -7.05 -14.75
N ARG A 11 -11.17 -6.21 -14.71
CA ARG A 11 -11.11 -4.85 -14.16
C ARG A 11 -10.93 -4.87 -12.65
N LEU A 12 -11.71 -5.69 -11.93
CA LEU A 12 -11.57 -5.86 -10.49
C LEU A 12 -10.18 -6.43 -10.14
N GLY A 13 -9.72 -7.46 -10.86
CA GLY A 13 -8.37 -7.98 -10.68
C GLY A 13 -7.26 -6.99 -11.05
N GLY A 14 -7.56 -5.97 -11.87
CA GLY A 14 -6.65 -4.87 -12.17
C GLY A 14 -6.41 -3.93 -10.99
N LEU A 15 -7.30 -3.92 -9.99
CA LEU A 15 -7.22 -3.06 -8.81
C LEU A 15 -6.32 -3.62 -7.70
N LYS A 16 -5.73 -4.81 -7.86
CA LYS A 16 -4.91 -5.48 -6.82
C LYS A 16 -3.90 -4.58 -6.12
N GLY A 17 -3.15 -3.78 -6.88
CA GLY A 17 -2.15 -2.88 -6.31
C GLY A 17 -2.77 -1.81 -5.42
N VAL A 18 -3.89 -1.23 -5.86
CA VAL A 18 -4.64 -0.23 -5.09
C VAL A 18 -5.28 -0.88 -3.85
N SER A 19 -5.84 -2.09 -3.99
CA SER A 19 -6.42 -2.83 -2.87
C SER A 19 -5.37 -3.20 -1.80
N LEU A 20 -4.16 -3.59 -2.22
CA LEU A 20 -3.05 -3.85 -1.28
C LEU A 20 -2.64 -2.56 -0.54
N LEU A 21 -2.51 -1.44 -1.25
CA LEU A 21 -2.20 -0.15 -0.62
C LEU A 21 -3.30 0.29 0.36
N ALA A 22 -4.56 0.10 0.00
CA ALA A 22 -5.69 0.40 0.87
C ALA A 22 -5.69 -0.48 2.13
N LEU A 23 -5.42 -1.78 2.00
CA LEU A 23 -5.30 -2.69 3.15
C LEU A 23 -4.12 -2.32 4.06
N LEU A 24 -2.99 -1.90 3.49
CA LEU A 24 -1.85 -1.38 4.27
C LEU A 24 -2.21 -0.09 5.01
N ALA A 25 -2.93 0.82 4.37
CA ALA A 25 -3.40 2.04 5.01
C ALA A 25 -4.39 1.75 6.15
N ILE A 26 -5.30 0.79 5.96
CA ILE A 26 -6.21 0.30 7.01
C ILE A 26 -5.38 -0.27 8.16
N PHE A 27 -4.40 -1.13 7.88
CA PHE A 27 -3.55 -1.71 8.92
C PHE A 27 -2.77 -0.65 9.71
N ALA A 28 -2.19 0.34 9.03
CA ALA A 28 -1.53 1.46 9.69
C ALA A 28 -2.50 2.30 10.56
N LEU A 29 -3.72 2.53 10.07
CA LEU A 29 -4.76 3.20 10.85
C LEU A 29 -5.09 2.42 12.13
N TRP A 30 -5.18 1.09 12.05
CA TRP A 30 -5.40 0.22 13.21
C TRP A 30 -4.24 0.23 14.20
N LEU A 31 -2.99 0.30 13.73
CA LEU A 31 -1.83 0.45 14.62
C LEU A 31 -1.87 1.77 15.41
N VAL A 32 -2.28 2.86 14.77
CA VAL A 32 -2.29 4.20 15.41
C VAL A 32 -3.55 4.42 16.27
N SER A 33 -4.69 3.88 15.85
CA SER A 33 -5.99 4.16 16.49
C SER A 33 -6.52 2.99 17.33
N GLY A 34 -5.89 1.82 17.27
CA GLY A 34 -6.42 0.59 17.87
C GLY A 34 -6.65 0.70 19.37
N GLU A 35 -5.67 1.23 20.09
CA GLU A 35 -5.77 1.46 21.53
C GLU A 35 -6.88 2.47 21.86
N ARG A 36 -6.97 3.58 21.11
CA ARG A 36 -8.03 4.58 21.28
C ARG A 36 -9.43 4.02 21.00
N ILE A 37 -9.56 3.13 20.02
CA ILE A 37 -10.80 2.42 19.70
C ILE A 37 -11.16 1.45 20.84
N LEU A 38 -10.17 0.70 21.35
CA LEU A 38 -10.38 -0.23 22.46
C LEU A 38 -10.83 0.51 23.73
N GLN A 39 -10.14 1.61 24.05
CA GLN A 39 -10.47 2.52 25.16
C GLN A 39 -11.88 3.08 25.00
N ALA A 40 -12.27 3.53 23.81
CA ALA A 40 -13.62 4.04 23.58
C ALA A 40 -14.72 2.98 23.78
N ILE A 41 -14.41 1.71 23.50
CA ILE A 41 -15.35 0.59 23.63
C ILE A 41 -15.45 0.09 25.08
N GLN A 42 -14.33 0.05 25.80
CA GLN A 42 -14.25 -0.53 27.14
C GLN A 42 -14.30 0.51 28.27
N GLY A 43 -13.96 1.75 27.96
CA GLY A 43 -13.81 2.84 28.93
C GLY A 43 -15.13 3.50 29.33
N PRO A 44 -15.17 4.11 30.52
CA PRO A 44 -16.32 4.89 30.95
C PRO A 44 -16.50 6.16 30.10
N ALA A 45 -17.74 6.49 29.76
CA ALA A 45 -18.07 7.69 28.97
C ALA A 45 -17.90 9.00 29.75
N SER A 46 -17.86 8.92 31.08
CA SER A 46 -17.69 10.05 32.01
C SER A 46 -16.42 9.85 32.82
N PRO A 47 -15.75 10.94 33.24
CA PRO A 47 -14.53 10.82 34.02
C PRO A 47 -14.85 10.19 35.38
N ALA A 48 -14.08 9.18 35.76
CA ALA A 48 -14.18 8.62 37.11
C ALA A 48 -13.45 9.57 38.09
N ALA A 49 -14.13 9.99 39.16
CA ALA A 49 -13.46 10.72 40.24
C ALA A 49 -12.57 9.73 41.01
N VAL A 50 -11.25 9.94 40.99
CA VAL A 50 -10.26 9.03 41.59
C VAL A 50 -9.25 9.85 42.40
N PRO A 51 -8.95 9.47 43.66
CA PRO A 51 -7.91 10.12 44.44
C PRO A 51 -6.52 9.80 43.89
N ILE A 52 -5.53 10.69 44.12
CA ILE A 52 -4.17 10.52 43.59
C ILE A 52 -3.55 9.18 44.04
N GLY A 53 -3.74 8.78 45.30
CA GLY A 53 -3.22 7.51 45.82
C GLY A 53 -3.72 6.25 45.11
N ASP A 54 -4.95 6.25 44.58
CA ASP A 54 -5.46 5.12 43.80
C ASP A 54 -4.83 5.04 42.40
N LEU A 55 -4.34 6.17 41.87
CA LEU A 55 -3.55 6.20 40.64
C LEU A 55 -2.14 5.65 40.91
N LEU A 56 -1.47 6.12 41.98
CA LEU A 56 -0.11 5.69 42.35
C LEU A 56 -0.03 4.21 42.75
N ALA A 57 -1.11 3.66 43.32
CA ALA A 57 -1.21 2.24 43.64
C ALA A 57 -1.51 1.34 42.41
N ASP A 58 -1.48 1.91 41.19
CA ASP A 58 -1.82 1.27 39.90
C ASP A 58 -3.22 0.61 39.90
N ARG A 59 -4.15 1.10 40.74
CA ARG A 59 -5.52 0.57 40.78
C ARG A 59 -6.39 1.14 39.66
N ALA A 60 -5.99 2.29 39.13
CA ALA A 60 -6.66 2.92 38.00
C ALA A 60 -6.17 2.39 36.65
N GLY A 61 -4.90 1.98 36.52
CA GLY A 61 -4.30 1.57 35.25
C GLY A 61 -4.17 2.73 34.24
N THR A 62 -3.30 2.54 33.25
CA THR A 62 -3.10 3.52 32.18
C THR A 62 -4.32 3.59 31.26
N SER A 63 -4.43 4.66 30.47
CA SER A 63 -5.51 4.88 29.50
C SER A 63 -6.92 5.17 30.06
N ARG A 64 -7.05 5.46 31.36
CA ARG A 64 -8.35 5.81 31.96
C ARG A 64 -8.66 7.30 31.90
N PHE A 65 -9.93 7.61 31.67
CA PHE A 65 -10.47 8.97 31.75
C PHE A 65 -10.91 9.26 33.20
N VAL A 66 -10.18 10.17 33.86
CA VAL A 66 -10.31 10.44 35.30
C VAL A 66 -10.47 11.93 35.59
N SER A 67 -11.04 12.21 36.75
CA SER A 67 -11.07 13.54 37.37
C SER A 67 -10.37 13.44 38.73
N VAL A 68 -9.38 14.29 38.94
CA VAL A 68 -8.52 14.29 40.13
C VAL A 68 -8.49 15.69 40.71
N SER A 69 -8.63 15.80 42.02
CA SER A 69 -8.57 17.07 42.74
C SER A 69 -7.26 17.14 43.53
N GLY A 70 -6.63 18.31 43.55
CA GLY A 70 -5.42 18.52 44.34
C GLY A 70 -4.94 19.97 44.26
N PHE A 71 -3.73 20.19 44.74
CA PHE A 71 -3.08 21.49 44.67
C PHE A 71 -2.06 21.52 43.54
N ALA A 72 -2.29 22.37 42.55
CA ALA A 72 -1.43 22.51 41.40
C ALA A 72 -0.21 23.36 41.74
N SER A 73 0.98 22.78 41.61
CA SER A 73 2.27 23.43 41.75
C SER A 73 2.94 23.54 40.38
N TYR A 74 3.16 24.77 39.93
CA TYR A 74 3.66 25.08 38.57
C TYR A 74 5.18 25.32 38.50
N ASP A 75 5.90 25.15 39.61
CA ASP A 75 7.33 25.47 39.72
C ASP A 75 8.26 24.33 39.25
N VAL A 76 7.69 23.30 38.62
CA VAL A 76 8.34 22.00 38.35
C VAL A 76 9.18 22.04 37.06
N GLY A 77 8.98 23.05 36.21
CA GLY A 77 9.91 23.41 35.13
C GLY A 77 10.04 22.42 33.96
N TYR A 78 9.26 21.34 33.90
CA TYR A 78 9.31 20.40 32.78
C TYR A 78 8.50 20.91 31.59
N GLU A 79 9.09 20.83 30.40
CA GLU A 79 8.50 21.32 29.16
C GLU A 79 8.70 20.32 28.03
N GLU A 80 7.65 20.11 27.23
CA GLU A 80 7.72 19.36 25.98
C GLU A 80 8.02 20.35 24.85
N THR A 81 9.04 20.07 24.03
CA THR A 81 9.41 20.91 22.90
C THR A 81 9.27 20.16 21.57
N SER A 82 8.72 20.84 20.57
CA SER A 82 8.67 20.38 19.18
C SER A 82 9.24 21.47 18.28
N ASP A 83 10.21 21.14 17.44
CA ASP A 83 10.88 22.09 16.53
C ASP A 83 11.43 23.35 17.23
N GLY A 84 11.91 23.20 18.46
CA GLY A 84 12.46 24.30 19.27
C GLY A 84 11.42 25.22 19.90
N GLN A 85 10.12 24.88 19.83
CA GLN A 85 9.05 25.60 20.52
C GLN A 85 8.45 24.73 21.62
N VAL A 86 8.12 25.33 22.77
CA VAL A 86 7.39 24.66 23.86
C VAL A 86 5.96 24.41 23.40
N VAL A 87 5.56 23.14 23.37
CA VAL A 87 4.21 22.69 22.95
C VAL A 87 3.35 22.22 24.12
N ALA A 88 3.96 21.85 25.25
CA ALA A 88 3.27 21.54 26.49
C ALA A 88 4.17 21.83 27.69
N SER A 89 3.54 22.06 28.84
CA SER A 89 4.22 22.20 30.13
C SER A 89 3.67 21.17 31.10
N TYR A 90 4.53 20.65 31.97
CA TYR A 90 4.09 19.75 33.04
C TYR A 90 4.16 20.44 34.39
N TYR A 91 3.21 20.10 35.25
CA TYR A 91 3.11 20.59 36.61
C TYR A 91 2.75 19.43 37.55
N LEU A 92 2.91 19.63 38.85
CA LEU A 92 2.55 18.62 39.85
C LEU A 92 1.19 18.95 40.45
N LEU A 93 0.33 17.95 40.52
CA LEU A 93 -0.91 18.01 41.30
C LEU A 93 -0.70 17.21 42.58
N VAL A 94 -0.70 17.90 43.73
CA VAL A 94 -0.35 17.31 45.04
C VAL A 94 -1.58 17.19 45.92
N ASP A 95 -1.80 16.03 46.51
CA ASP A 95 -2.73 15.85 47.62
C ASP A 95 -2.07 16.30 48.93
N HIS A 96 -2.51 17.41 49.49
CA HIS A 96 -1.97 17.95 50.74
C HIS A 96 -2.18 17.04 51.96
N GLN A 97 -3.14 16.11 51.92
CA GLN A 97 -3.41 15.22 53.04
C GLN A 97 -2.46 14.04 53.08
N THR A 98 -2.16 13.45 51.92
CA THR A 98 -1.34 12.24 51.81
C THR A 98 0.10 12.54 51.41
N GLY A 99 0.38 13.71 50.82
CA GLY A 99 1.67 14.04 50.22
C GLY A 99 1.90 13.35 48.86
N GLU A 100 0.88 12.70 48.31
CA GLU A 100 0.96 12.04 47.01
C GLU A 100 0.84 13.06 45.89
N ALA A 101 1.62 12.89 44.83
CA ALA A 101 1.65 13.79 43.69
C ALA A 101 1.57 13.07 42.36
N LEU A 102 0.99 13.76 41.38
CA LEU A 102 0.82 13.32 40.01
C LEU A 102 1.42 14.33 39.04
N VAL A 103 2.15 13.86 38.04
CA VAL A 103 2.56 14.70 36.92
C VAL A 103 1.37 14.96 36.00
N VAL A 104 1.07 16.22 35.75
CA VAL A 104 -0.01 16.64 34.83
C VAL A 104 0.59 17.38 33.66
N ARG A 105 0.23 16.96 32.44
CA ARG A 105 0.58 17.63 31.18
C ARG A 105 -0.53 18.59 30.79
N ALA A 106 -0.19 19.86 30.65
CA ALA A 106 -1.08 20.86 30.08
C ALA A 106 -0.60 21.30 28.68
N ALA A 107 -1.54 21.42 27.75
CA ALA A 107 -1.28 21.93 26.40
C ALA A 107 -0.97 23.45 26.36
N THR A 108 -0.96 24.12 27.50
CA THR A 108 -0.61 25.54 27.59
C THR A 108 0.88 25.66 27.87
N PRO A 109 1.67 26.27 26.97
CA PRO A 109 3.09 26.50 27.21
C PRO A 109 3.29 27.61 28.26
N GLY A 110 4.40 27.55 29.00
CA GLY A 110 4.84 28.62 29.89
C GLY A 110 4.00 28.76 31.16
N LEU A 111 3.69 27.64 31.82
CA LEU A 111 2.96 27.65 33.10
C LEU A 111 3.82 28.09 34.30
N THR A 112 5.14 28.18 34.12
CA THR A 112 6.08 28.54 35.18
C THR A 112 5.78 29.93 35.77
N GLY A 113 5.68 30.01 37.10
CA GLY A 113 5.38 31.27 37.81
C GLY A 113 3.90 31.60 37.96
N ARG A 114 2.99 30.71 37.52
CA ARG A 114 1.57 30.80 37.89
C ARG A 114 1.41 30.49 39.38
N GLU A 115 0.53 31.24 40.06
CA GLU A 115 0.28 31.02 41.49
C GLU A 115 -0.30 29.61 41.74
N PRO A 116 0.26 28.87 42.71
CA PRO A 116 -0.27 27.57 43.10
C PRO A 116 -1.71 27.68 43.63
N ALA A 117 -2.59 26.77 43.20
CA ALA A 117 -4.00 26.81 43.57
C ALA A 117 -4.62 25.42 43.61
N SER A 118 -5.73 25.29 44.36
CA SER A 118 -6.57 24.09 44.27
C SER A 118 -7.16 23.99 42.87
N ALA A 119 -7.05 22.81 42.26
CA ALA A 119 -7.51 22.54 40.92
C ALA A 119 -8.18 21.16 40.84
N ASP A 120 -9.25 21.09 40.04
CA ASP A 120 -9.86 19.85 39.60
C ASP A 120 -9.44 19.60 38.16
N VAL A 121 -8.62 18.58 37.95
CA VAL A 121 -8.03 18.24 36.65
C VAL A 121 -8.75 17.03 36.08
N THR A 122 -9.31 17.18 34.88
CA THR A 122 -9.92 16.07 34.13
C THR A 122 -9.04 15.73 32.92
N GLY A 123 -8.76 14.45 32.70
CA GLY A 123 -7.86 14.04 31.63
C GLY A 123 -7.76 12.53 31.45
N VAL A 124 -6.91 12.11 30.52
CA VAL A 124 -6.57 10.70 30.29
C VAL A 124 -5.20 10.41 30.88
N VAL A 125 -5.07 9.31 31.64
CA VAL A 125 -3.79 8.83 32.17
C VAL A 125 -3.03 8.13 31.07
N HIS A 126 -1.75 8.45 30.88
CA HIS A 126 -0.86 7.80 29.92
C HIS A 126 0.43 7.36 30.58
N ASP A 127 1.06 6.34 30.02
CA ASP A 127 2.45 6.02 30.33
C ASP A 127 3.36 7.20 29.96
N SER A 128 4.28 7.53 30.85
CA SER A 128 5.27 8.57 30.60
C SER A 128 6.19 8.16 29.43
N PRO A 129 6.44 9.07 28.47
CA PRO A 129 7.52 8.86 27.52
C PRO A 129 8.83 8.69 28.29
N THR A 130 9.75 7.86 27.78
CA THR A 130 11.03 7.55 28.44
C THR A 130 11.80 8.82 28.84
N GLU A 131 11.76 9.85 28.00
CA GLU A 131 12.42 11.14 28.27
C GLU A 131 11.81 11.87 29.49
N LEU A 132 10.49 11.84 29.63
CA LEU A 132 9.81 12.43 30.79
C LEU A 132 10.06 11.59 32.05
N GLU A 133 9.95 10.26 31.93
CA GLU A 133 10.20 9.32 33.02
C GLU A 133 11.59 9.52 33.60
N ASP A 134 12.63 9.59 32.75
CA ASP A 134 14.03 9.77 33.15
C ASP A 134 14.25 11.08 33.92
N VAL A 135 13.67 12.18 33.41
CA VAL A 135 13.81 13.51 34.02
C VAL A 135 13.09 13.57 35.37
N VAL A 136 11.85 13.08 35.43
CA VAL A 136 11.09 13.05 36.67
C VAL A 136 11.76 12.12 37.69
N ALA A 137 12.23 10.95 37.26
CA ALA A 137 12.91 9.96 38.11
C ALA A 137 14.19 10.52 38.76
N ALA A 138 14.92 11.40 38.06
CA ALA A 138 16.08 12.08 38.62
C ALA A 138 15.72 12.95 39.84
N ASP A 139 14.54 13.57 39.79
CA ASP A 139 14.07 14.52 40.82
C ASP A 139 13.20 13.86 41.91
N VAL A 140 12.74 12.60 41.74
CA VAL A 140 11.93 11.86 42.73
C VAL A 140 12.56 11.89 44.13
N SER A 141 13.89 11.74 44.23
CA SER A 141 14.59 11.75 45.52
C SER A 141 14.53 13.10 46.23
N TRP A 142 14.44 14.20 45.49
CA TRP A 142 14.27 15.54 46.03
C TRP A 142 12.84 15.75 46.52
N PHE A 143 11.84 15.36 45.73
CA PHE A 143 10.42 15.42 46.12
C PHE A 143 10.14 14.58 47.36
N THR A 144 10.70 13.37 47.44
CA THR A 144 10.52 12.46 48.58
C THR A 144 11.07 13.07 49.88
N LYS A 145 12.19 13.82 49.82
CA LYS A 145 12.73 14.54 50.99
C LYS A 145 11.81 15.65 51.48
N GLN A 146 10.97 16.19 50.61
CA GLN A 146 9.95 17.18 50.96
C GLN A 146 8.62 16.55 51.39
N GLY A 147 8.57 15.21 51.51
CA GLY A 147 7.36 14.48 51.87
C GLY A 147 6.39 14.29 50.70
N ILE A 148 6.87 14.47 49.46
CA ILE A 148 6.06 14.28 48.25
C ILE A 148 6.37 12.92 47.62
N ALA A 149 5.37 12.05 47.55
CA ALA A 149 5.46 10.76 46.86
C ALA A 149 5.01 10.92 45.39
N LEU A 150 5.88 10.57 44.45
CA LEU A 150 5.67 10.76 43.02
C LEU A 150 6.06 9.49 42.26
N ASP A 151 5.21 9.06 41.32
CA ASP A 151 5.53 7.99 40.37
C ASP A 151 5.86 8.59 39.00
N PRO A 152 7.09 8.38 38.47
CA PRO A 152 7.48 8.91 37.17
C PRO A 152 6.87 8.15 35.98
N SER A 153 6.33 6.95 36.19
CA SER A 153 5.93 6.04 35.10
C SER A 153 4.68 6.46 34.34
N PHE A 154 3.89 7.40 34.86
CA PHE A 154 2.68 7.89 34.20
C PHE A 154 2.45 9.39 34.43
N TYR A 155 1.63 9.97 33.55
CA TYR A 155 1.16 11.35 33.67
C TYR A 155 -0.32 11.46 33.29
N LEU A 156 -0.95 12.54 33.72
CA LEU A 156 -2.33 12.90 33.35
C LEU A 156 -2.32 13.96 32.26
N ALA A 157 -2.88 13.66 31.08
CA ALA A 157 -3.07 14.65 30.03
C ALA A 157 -4.33 15.49 30.28
N GLU A 158 -4.15 16.72 30.78
CA GLU A 158 -5.24 17.64 31.09
C GLU A 158 -6.06 17.99 29.84
N GLY A 159 -7.38 17.91 29.96
CA GLY A 159 -8.33 18.27 28.92
C GLY A 159 -8.46 17.24 27.79
N GLU A 160 -7.61 16.21 27.76
CA GLU A 160 -7.75 15.11 26.81
C GLU A 160 -9.00 14.28 27.13
N ARG A 161 -9.74 13.91 26.08
CA ARG A 161 -10.94 13.07 26.20
C ARG A 161 -10.74 11.79 25.38
N PRO A 162 -11.23 10.65 25.89
CA PRO A 162 -11.24 9.43 25.10
C PRO A 162 -12.07 9.64 23.83
N MET A 163 -11.75 8.88 22.79
CA MET A 163 -12.55 8.88 21.57
C MET A 163 -14.01 8.51 21.90
N ALA A 164 -14.96 9.22 21.30
CA ALA A 164 -16.37 8.91 21.51
C ALA A 164 -16.70 7.51 20.96
N LEU A 165 -17.50 6.74 21.70
CA LEU A 165 -17.91 5.37 21.32
C LEU A 165 -18.49 5.32 19.90
N ALA A 166 -19.35 6.29 19.54
CA ALA A 166 -19.94 6.36 18.20
C ALA A 166 -18.87 6.51 17.10
N THR A 167 -17.84 7.32 17.35
CA THR A 167 -16.71 7.51 16.43
C THR A 167 -15.87 6.25 16.30
N ALA A 168 -15.59 5.58 17.43
CA ALA A 168 -14.85 4.31 17.44
C ALA A 168 -15.60 3.21 16.66
N LEU A 169 -16.91 3.06 16.89
CA LEU A 169 -17.75 2.13 16.16
C LEU A 169 -17.83 2.46 14.67
N ALA A 170 -17.93 3.74 14.31
CA ALA A 170 -17.93 4.18 12.91
C ALA A 170 -16.59 3.87 12.21
N LEU A 171 -15.46 4.10 12.88
CA LEU A 171 -14.12 3.75 12.36
C LEU A 171 -13.95 2.24 12.20
N LEU A 172 -14.40 1.46 13.18
CA LEU A 172 -14.34 0.00 13.15
C LEU A 172 -15.21 -0.56 12.01
N ALA A 173 -16.47 -0.14 11.93
CA ALA A 173 -17.39 -0.58 10.87
C ALA A 173 -16.91 -0.12 9.48
N GLY A 174 -16.45 1.13 9.36
CA GLY A 174 -15.95 1.69 8.11
C GLY A 174 -14.69 0.98 7.61
N SER A 175 -13.74 0.71 8.50
CA SER A 175 -12.51 -0.01 8.16
C SER A 175 -12.76 -1.48 7.80
N LEU A 176 -13.67 -2.17 8.51
CA LEU A 176 -14.08 -3.54 8.15
C LEU A 176 -14.76 -3.58 6.78
N LEU A 177 -15.69 -2.66 6.51
CA LEU A 177 -16.38 -2.57 5.23
C LEU A 177 -15.40 -2.29 4.08
N LEU A 178 -14.50 -1.31 4.27
CA LEU A 178 -13.49 -1.00 3.27
C LEU A 178 -12.52 -2.17 3.06
N GLY A 179 -12.11 -2.84 4.13
CA GLY A 179 -11.29 -4.04 4.08
C GLY A 179 -11.96 -5.16 3.27
N ALA A 180 -13.23 -5.44 3.56
CA ALA A 180 -14.02 -6.43 2.82
C ALA A 180 -14.14 -6.09 1.34
N LEU A 181 -14.30 -4.80 0.97
CA LEU A 181 -14.33 -4.35 -0.42
C LEU A 181 -12.97 -4.48 -1.14
N CYS A 182 -11.87 -4.45 -0.40
CA CYS A 182 -10.52 -4.59 -0.96
C CYS A 182 -10.11 -6.06 -1.20
N LEU A 183 -10.78 -7.04 -0.60
CA LEU A 183 -10.43 -8.46 -0.76
C LEU A 183 -10.72 -9.03 -2.16
N PRO A 184 -11.89 -8.83 -2.79
CA PRO A 184 -12.22 -9.48 -4.07
C PRO A 184 -11.22 -9.22 -5.20
N PRO A 185 -10.69 -8.00 -5.40
CA PRO A 185 -9.62 -7.74 -6.36
C PRO A 185 -8.43 -8.68 -6.27
N LEU A 186 -8.03 -9.11 -5.05
CA LEU A 186 -6.85 -9.96 -4.82
C LEU A 186 -6.99 -11.36 -5.44
N PHE A 187 -8.21 -11.88 -5.48
CA PHE A 187 -8.50 -13.23 -5.98
C PHE A 187 -8.82 -13.28 -7.47
N LEU A 188 -9.14 -12.14 -8.09
CA LEU A 188 -9.50 -12.08 -9.50
C LEU A 188 -8.28 -11.90 -10.42
N PRO A 189 -8.27 -12.46 -11.63
CA PRO A 189 -7.16 -12.24 -12.58
C PRO A 189 -7.17 -10.79 -13.09
N GLY A 190 -6.01 -10.13 -13.16
CA GLY A 190 -5.91 -8.74 -13.67
C GLY A 190 -5.95 -8.62 -15.19
N ILE A 191 -5.82 -9.73 -15.91
CA ILE A 191 -6.01 -9.83 -17.35
C ILE A 191 -6.75 -11.14 -17.65
N VAL A 192 -7.71 -11.09 -18.57
CA VAL A 192 -8.49 -12.25 -18.99
C VAL A 192 -8.56 -12.27 -20.51
N PHE A 193 -8.10 -13.36 -21.12
CA PHE A 193 -8.14 -13.50 -22.57
C PHE A 193 -9.39 -14.27 -23.00
N ALA A 194 -10.09 -13.75 -24.01
CA ALA A 194 -11.22 -14.38 -24.65
C ALA A 194 -10.97 -14.47 -26.17
N PRO A 195 -10.67 -15.67 -26.70
CA PRO A 195 -10.74 -16.06 -28.09
C PRO A 195 -11.99 -15.52 -28.75
N ARG A 196 -11.76 -14.88 -29.88
CA ARG A 196 -12.79 -14.40 -30.78
C ARG A 196 -12.32 -14.59 -32.19
N PRO A 197 -13.23 -14.92 -33.12
CA PRO A 197 -12.90 -14.86 -34.52
C PRO A 197 -12.37 -13.47 -34.85
N VAL A 198 -11.38 -13.44 -35.74
CA VAL A 198 -10.92 -12.18 -36.32
C VAL A 198 -12.12 -11.61 -37.06
N GLU A 199 -12.66 -10.51 -36.54
CA GLU A 199 -13.65 -9.73 -37.27
C GLU A 199 -12.90 -9.13 -38.47
N ALA A 200 -13.07 -9.74 -39.65
CA ALA A 200 -12.69 -9.13 -40.91
C ALA A 200 -13.57 -7.88 -41.07
N LEU A 201 -13.12 -6.73 -40.58
CA LEU A 201 -13.97 -5.56 -40.51
C LEU A 201 -14.05 -4.84 -41.86
N VAL A 202 -15.29 -4.50 -42.20
CA VAL A 202 -15.68 -3.34 -42.99
C VAL A 202 -14.68 -2.19 -42.78
N ALA A 203 -14.26 -1.60 -43.91
CA ALA A 203 -13.18 -0.64 -44.06
C ALA A 203 -13.01 0.34 -42.88
N ALA A 204 -11.78 0.44 -42.38
CA ALA A 204 -11.38 1.53 -41.49
C ALA A 204 -11.66 2.89 -42.17
N PRO A 205 -12.08 3.93 -41.42
CA PRO A 205 -12.20 5.27 -41.97
C PRO A 205 -10.84 5.71 -42.53
N PRO A 206 -10.80 6.28 -43.75
CA PRO A 206 -9.55 6.66 -44.40
C PRO A 206 -8.85 7.74 -43.56
N GLY A 207 -7.61 7.47 -43.12
CA GLY A 207 -6.78 8.46 -42.42
C GLY A 207 -5.93 7.95 -41.26
N ARG A 208 -6.14 6.73 -40.75
CA ARG A 208 -5.22 6.12 -39.78
C ARG A 208 -4.17 5.27 -40.49
N THR A 209 -3.03 5.88 -40.81
CA THR A 209 -1.82 5.11 -41.15
C THR A 209 -1.42 4.28 -39.93
N SER A 210 -1.67 2.97 -40.01
CA SER A 210 -1.30 1.93 -39.05
C SER A 210 0.23 1.85 -38.85
N ARG A 211 0.77 2.78 -38.07
CA ARG A 211 2.17 2.77 -37.59
C ARG A 211 2.26 2.64 -36.07
N GLU A 212 1.15 2.34 -35.40
CA GLU A 212 1.13 2.14 -33.95
C GLU A 212 1.43 0.68 -33.59
N GLY A 213 2.41 0.56 -32.69
CA GLY A 213 3.29 -0.60 -32.60
C GLY A 213 2.71 -1.77 -31.85
N LEU A 214 2.97 -2.96 -32.37
CA LEU A 214 2.80 -4.23 -31.70
C LEU A 214 3.35 -4.17 -30.28
N ARG A 215 2.56 -4.62 -29.31
CA ARG A 215 2.99 -4.67 -27.90
C ARG A 215 2.87 -6.06 -27.35
N ALA A 216 3.92 -6.51 -26.67
CA ALA A 216 3.97 -7.82 -26.08
C ALA A 216 3.78 -7.80 -24.55
N THR A 217 3.11 -8.82 -24.04
CA THR A 217 2.95 -9.10 -22.60
C THR A 217 3.25 -10.57 -22.36
N GLY A 218 4.27 -10.87 -21.56
CA GLY A 218 4.76 -12.23 -21.36
C GLY A 218 6.10 -12.28 -20.64
N ARG A 219 6.72 -13.46 -20.55
CA ARG A 219 8.06 -13.65 -19.99
C ARG A 219 9.08 -13.85 -21.10
N PHE A 220 10.03 -12.93 -21.19
CA PHE A 220 11.07 -12.92 -22.22
C PHE A 220 12.40 -13.37 -21.64
N GLN A 221 13.25 -13.94 -22.50
CA GLN A 221 14.63 -14.27 -22.15
C GLN A 221 15.56 -13.17 -22.65
N GLN A 222 16.60 -12.86 -21.88
CA GLN A 222 17.57 -11.85 -22.30
C GLN A 222 18.36 -12.38 -23.50
N LEU A 223 18.45 -11.62 -24.57
CA LEU A 223 19.31 -11.93 -25.72
C LEU A 223 20.71 -11.39 -25.41
N LYS A 224 21.71 -12.27 -25.48
CA LYS A 224 23.13 -11.88 -25.33
C LYS A 224 23.66 -11.25 -26.62
N ARG A 225 23.14 -11.70 -27.76
CA ARG A 225 23.56 -11.26 -29.09
C ARG A 225 22.38 -11.41 -30.06
N LEU A 226 22.11 -10.38 -30.85
CA LEU A 226 21.06 -10.36 -31.87
C LEU A 226 21.60 -10.80 -33.24
N GLU A 227 22.83 -10.40 -33.57
CA GLU A 227 23.50 -10.67 -34.84
C GLU A 227 24.96 -11.11 -34.62
N PRO A 228 25.50 -12.07 -35.39
CA PRO A 228 24.89 -12.76 -36.54
C PRO A 228 24.10 -14.04 -36.17
N ALA A 229 24.19 -14.49 -34.93
CA ALA A 229 23.45 -15.63 -34.41
C ALA A 229 22.80 -15.24 -33.07
N ILE A 230 21.53 -15.63 -32.90
CA ILE A 230 20.77 -15.30 -31.69
C ILE A 230 21.29 -16.16 -30.55
N GLU A 231 21.91 -15.52 -29.57
CA GLU A 231 22.35 -16.18 -28.35
C GLU A 231 21.38 -15.87 -27.21
N VAL A 232 20.65 -16.87 -26.76
CA VAL A 232 19.69 -16.73 -25.66
C VAL A 232 20.42 -16.86 -24.32
N GLY A 233 20.28 -15.85 -23.47
CA GLY A 233 20.81 -15.80 -22.13
C GLY A 233 19.95 -16.56 -21.10
N LYS A 234 20.47 -16.69 -19.88
CA LYS A 234 19.77 -17.38 -18.78
C LYS A 234 18.75 -16.49 -18.06
N ARG A 235 18.87 -15.16 -18.17
CA ARG A 235 18.02 -14.21 -17.45
C ARG A 235 16.63 -14.15 -18.09
N ARG A 236 15.59 -14.07 -17.26
CA ARG A 236 14.19 -13.96 -17.69
C ARG A 236 13.53 -12.77 -17.02
N GLN A 237 12.68 -12.05 -17.75
CA GLN A 237 11.95 -10.91 -17.23
C GLN A 237 10.53 -10.90 -17.76
N ARG A 238 9.57 -10.57 -16.89
CA ARG A 238 8.17 -10.37 -17.30
C ARG A 238 8.00 -8.94 -17.82
N PHE A 239 7.54 -8.82 -19.05
CA PHE A 239 7.17 -7.55 -19.67
C PHE A 239 5.66 -7.43 -19.74
N THR A 240 5.16 -6.21 -19.54
CA THR A 240 3.75 -5.87 -19.64
C THR A 240 3.60 -4.73 -20.63
N ARG A 241 2.87 -4.97 -21.72
CA ARG A 241 2.55 -3.97 -22.76
C ARG A 241 3.79 -3.23 -23.31
N SER A 242 4.89 -3.95 -23.50
CA SER A 242 6.14 -3.36 -24.01
C SER A 242 6.13 -3.35 -25.53
N PRO A 243 6.60 -2.27 -26.20
CA PRO A 243 6.76 -2.26 -27.65
C PRO A 243 7.62 -3.44 -28.08
N ALA A 244 7.17 -4.17 -29.09
CA ALA A 244 7.84 -5.37 -29.56
C ALA A 244 7.92 -5.37 -31.09
N ASN A 245 8.99 -5.95 -31.61
CA ASN A 245 9.20 -6.20 -33.03
C ASN A 245 9.05 -7.69 -33.32
N LEU A 246 8.58 -8.03 -34.51
CA LEU A 246 8.56 -9.41 -35.01
C LEU A 246 9.63 -9.52 -36.08
N LEU A 247 10.59 -10.40 -35.84
CA LEU A 247 11.66 -10.70 -36.77
C LEU A 247 11.47 -12.15 -37.25
N GLN A 248 11.48 -12.36 -38.56
CA GLN A 248 11.51 -13.72 -39.12
C GLN A 248 12.94 -14.22 -39.12
N LEU A 249 13.15 -15.43 -38.61
CA LEU A 249 14.46 -16.08 -38.59
C LEU A 249 14.68 -16.88 -39.89
N PRO A 250 15.94 -17.15 -40.27
CA PRO A 250 16.27 -17.90 -41.48
C PRO A 250 15.61 -19.29 -41.53
N ASP A 251 15.49 -19.94 -40.37
CA ASP A 251 14.87 -21.27 -40.23
C ASP A 251 13.33 -21.21 -40.31
N GLY A 252 12.78 -20.01 -40.47
CA GLY A 252 11.35 -19.78 -40.57
C GLY A 252 10.62 -19.56 -39.25
N ASP A 253 11.34 -19.67 -38.14
CA ASP A 253 10.85 -19.33 -36.80
C ASP A 253 10.64 -17.82 -36.65
N LEU A 254 9.88 -17.44 -35.62
CA LEU A 254 9.56 -16.03 -35.37
C LEU A 254 10.15 -15.58 -34.03
N LEU A 255 10.96 -14.54 -34.05
CA LEU A 255 11.48 -13.88 -32.85
C LEU A 255 10.59 -12.68 -32.49
N VAL A 256 10.00 -12.73 -31.30
CA VAL A 256 9.36 -11.56 -30.68
C VAL A 256 10.42 -10.84 -29.85
N HIS A 257 10.85 -9.66 -30.30
CA HIS A 257 11.96 -8.89 -29.72
C HIS A 257 11.47 -7.63 -29.01
N ILE A 258 11.99 -7.37 -27.81
CA ILE A 258 11.79 -6.16 -27.03
C ILE A 258 13.17 -5.55 -26.77
N HIS A 259 13.38 -4.32 -27.25
CA HIS A 259 14.52 -3.51 -26.85
C HIS A 259 14.14 -2.71 -25.59
N PHE A 260 14.80 -3.01 -24.46
CA PHE A 260 14.52 -2.40 -23.17
C PHE A 260 15.63 -1.47 -22.73
N ILE A 261 15.27 -0.20 -22.50
CA ILE A 261 16.18 0.85 -22.04
C ILE A 261 15.80 1.25 -20.61
N LEU A 262 16.59 0.86 -19.63
CA LEU A 262 16.48 1.31 -18.25
C LEU A 262 17.23 2.64 -18.08
N ARG A 263 16.52 3.69 -17.69
CA ARG A 263 17.11 5.01 -17.36
C ARG A 263 16.91 5.30 -15.88
N THR A 264 17.98 5.26 -15.11
CA THR A 264 17.96 5.65 -13.70
C THR A 264 18.21 7.16 -13.62
N LYS A 265 17.25 7.89 -13.04
CA LYS A 265 17.36 9.34 -12.86
C LYS A 265 17.49 9.72 -11.39
N LEU A 266 18.41 10.63 -11.06
CA LEU A 266 18.45 11.33 -9.77
C LEU A 266 17.45 12.49 -9.81
N TYR A 267 16.63 12.61 -8.76
CA TYR A 267 15.62 13.68 -8.62
C TYR A 267 14.67 13.84 -9.82
N GLY A 268 14.46 12.79 -10.62
CA GLY A 268 13.61 12.83 -11.82
C GLY A 268 14.17 13.60 -13.03
N VAL A 269 15.29 14.32 -12.88
CA VAL A 269 15.83 15.23 -13.90
C VAL A 269 17.15 14.71 -14.49
N VAL A 270 18.10 14.28 -13.67
CA VAL A 270 19.45 13.94 -14.13
C VAL A 270 19.56 12.43 -14.37
N THR A 271 19.82 12.01 -15.61
CA THR A 271 20.03 10.57 -15.90
C THR A 271 21.42 10.15 -15.42
N VAL A 272 21.49 9.37 -14.34
CA VAL A 272 22.74 8.89 -13.73
C VAL A 272 23.23 7.63 -14.43
N HIS A 273 22.30 6.80 -14.91
CA HIS A 273 22.65 5.51 -15.51
C HIS A 273 21.67 5.16 -16.62
N LYS A 274 22.20 4.68 -17.74
CA LYS A 274 21.43 4.14 -18.86
C LYS A 274 21.94 2.72 -19.12
N GLN A 275 21.04 1.75 -19.01
CA GLN A 275 21.33 0.36 -19.35
C GLN A 275 20.39 -0.09 -20.47
N GLU A 276 20.97 -0.63 -21.53
CA GLU A 276 20.23 -1.18 -22.67
C GLU A 276 20.31 -2.71 -22.62
N SER A 277 19.21 -3.36 -22.93
CA SER A 277 19.13 -4.82 -22.93
C SER A 277 18.10 -5.29 -23.94
N ASP A 278 18.44 -6.34 -24.67
CA ASP A 278 17.53 -6.97 -25.62
C ASP A 278 16.91 -8.22 -25.00
N TRP A 279 15.62 -8.40 -25.28
CA TRP A 279 14.82 -9.49 -24.73
C TRP A 279 14.02 -10.13 -25.85
N GLY A 280 13.94 -11.46 -25.85
CA GLY A 280 13.37 -12.21 -26.95
C GLY A 280 12.65 -13.48 -26.52
N ILE A 281 11.71 -13.91 -27.35
CA ILE A 281 11.11 -15.25 -27.34
C ILE A 281 11.11 -15.75 -28.79
N ILE A 282 11.64 -16.95 -29.00
CA ILE A 282 11.60 -17.63 -30.28
C ILE A 282 10.36 -18.53 -30.30
N LEU A 283 9.50 -18.29 -31.27
CA LEU A 283 8.28 -19.06 -31.54
C LEU A 283 8.56 -19.98 -32.71
N ARG A 284 8.57 -21.30 -32.44
CA ARG A 284 8.85 -22.31 -33.45
C ARG A 284 7.61 -22.66 -34.24
N ARG A 285 7.76 -23.00 -35.52
CA ARG A 285 6.64 -23.48 -36.36
C ARG A 285 6.04 -24.80 -35.90
N VAL A 286 6.87 -25.63 -35.24
CA VAL A 286 6.55 -27.01 -34.88
C VAL A 286 5.70 -27.09 -33.62
N ASP A 287 5.61 -26.03 -32.81
CA ASP A 287 4.78 -26.01 -31.60
C ASP A 287 3.30 -25.83 -31.99
N PRO A 288 2.47 -26.89 -32.05
CA PRO A 288 1.14 -26.84 -32.67
C PRO A 288 0.06 -26.22 -31.78
N TRP A 289 0.41 -25.75 -30.58
CA TRP A 289 -0.58 -25.52 -29.53
C TRP A 289 -0.90 -24.03 -29.39
N GLN A 290 -1.95 -23.64 -30.12
CA GLN A 290 -2.89 -22.52 -29.89
C GLN A 290 -2.33 -21.09 -29.97
N ILE A 291 -1.98 -20.66 -31.19
CA ILE A 291 -2.11 -19.25 -31.55
C ILE A 291 -3.60 -18.93 -31.70
N GLU A 292 -4.16 -18.13 -30.81
CA GLU A 292 -5.58 -17.77 -30.84
C GLU A 292 -5.76 -16.26 -30.97
N PRO A 293 -6.53 -15.79 -31.97
CA PRO A 293 -6.99 -14.41 -31.99
C PRO A 293 -8.09 -14.22 -30.95
N GLY A 294 -8.14 -13.03 -30.33
CA GLY A 294 -9.18 -12.70 -29.37
C GLY A 294 -9.06 -11.29 -28.81
N ILE A 295 -9.71 -11.09 -27.65
CA ILE A 295 -9.69 -9.87 -26.87
C ILE A 295 -9.02 -10.17 -25.52
N LEU A 296 -8.05 -9.33 -25.16
CA LEU A 296 -7.49 -9.28 -23.82
C LEU A 296 -8.26 -8.24 -23.00
N TYR A 297 -9.11 -8.72 -22.10
CA TYR A 297 -9.82 -7.89 -21.13
C TYR A 297 -8.87 -7.50 -20.00
N GLY A 298 -8.99 -6.25 -19.56
CA GLY A 298 -8.21 -5.65 -18.49
C GLY A 298 -8.78 -4.27 -18.17
N TRP A 299 -7.94 -3.35 -17.69
CA TRP A 299 -8.37 -1.95 -17.50
C TRP A 299 -8.79 -1.28 -18.81
N LYS A 300 -8.08 -1.62 -19.90
CA LYS A 300 -8.45 -1.27 -21.27
C LYS A 300 -8.49 -2.55 -22.09
N ASP A 301 -9.62 -2.80 -22.73
CA ASP A 301 -9.81 -3.95 -23.61
C ASP A 301 -8.95 -3.78 -24.85
N ARG A 302 -8.32 -4.86 -25.33
CA ARG A 302 -7.41 -4.81 -26.48
C ARG A 302 -7.58 -6.03 -27.36
N ARG A 303 -7.45 -5.84 -28.67
CA ARG A 303 -7.31 -6.95 -29.62
C ARG A 303 -5.93 -7.57 -29.42
N ALA A 304 -5.86 -8.90 -29.31
CA ALA A 304 -4.61 -9.59 -29.06
C ALA A 304 -4.58 -10.99 -29.68
N LEU A 305 -3.37 -11.49 -29.91
CA LEU A 305 -3.10 -12.89 -30.20
C LEU A 305 -2.48 -13.54 -28.97
N ARG A 306 -3.06 -14.64 -28.52
CA ARG A 306 -2.47 -15.51 -27.49
C ARG A 306 -1.56 -16.51 -28.18
N PHE A 307 -0.35 -16.66 -27.67
CA PHE A 307 0.59 -17.73 -28.00
C PHE A 307 0.80 -18.54 -26.73
N LEU A 308 0.48 -19.83 -26.77
CA LEU A 308 0.95 -20.76 -25.75
C LEU A 308 2.26 -21.33 -26.25
N HIS A 309 3.32 -21.20 -25.46
CA HIS A 309 4.62 -21.78 -25.79
C HIS A 309 5.12 -22.61 -24.61
N GLN A 310 5.77 -23.72 -24.92
CA GLN A 310 6.34 -24.60 -23.92
C GLN A 310 7.81 -24.83 -24.23
N GLU A 311 8.68 -24.38 -23.33
CA GLU A 311 10.09 -24.77 -23.37
C GLU A 311 10.26 -26.16 -22.76
N MET A 312 11.18 -26.96 -23.30
CA MET A 312 11.46 -28.30 -22.78
C MET A 312 11.68 -28.30 -21.27
N GLY A 313 10.93 -29.15 -20.56
CA GLY A 313 11.02 -29.30 -19.10
C GLY A 313 10.36 -28.18 -18.30
N ARG A 314 9.57 -27.29 -18.92
CA ARG A 314 8.87 -26.19 -18.23
C ARG A 314 7.36 -26.25 -18.42
N GLN A 315 6.64 -25.59 -17.50
CA GLN A 315 5.21 -25.35 -17.64
C GLN A 315 4.94 -24.47 -18.87
N PRO A 316 3.80 -24.67 -19.55
CA PRO A 316 3.40 -23.81 -20.66
C PRO A 316 3.25 -22.37 -20.18
N GLU A 317 3.83 -21.45 -20.93
CA GLU A 317 3.74 -20.01 -20.68
C GLU A 317 2.95 -19.32 -21.79
N THR A 318 2.27 -18.24 -21.41
CA THR A 318 1.41 -17.49 -22.33
C THR A 318 2.06 -16.16 -22.70
N LEU A 319 2.18 -15.93 -24.00
CA LEU A 319 2.57 -14.65 -24.59
C LEU A 319 1.34 -14.02 -25.26
N TYR A 320 1.10 -12.74 -24.98
CA TYR A 320 0.09 -11.95 -25.66
C TYR A 320 0.73 -10.90 -26.55
N LEU A 321 0.38 -10.91 -27.83
CA LEU A 321 0.70 -9.84 -28.77
C LEU A 321 -0.55 -8.98 -28.97
N SER A 322 -0.56 -7.80 -28.36
CA SER A 322 -1.64 -6.84 -28.49
C SER A 322 -1.39 -5.85 -29.63
N VAL A 323 -2.46 -5.51 -30.33
CA VAL A 323 -2.51 -4.57 -31.46
C VAL A 323 -3.60 -3.52 -31.20
N ASP A 324 -3.53 -2.41 -31.92
CA ASP A 324 -4.39 -1.25 -31.63
C ASP A 324 -5.82 -1.40 -32.16
N ASP A 325 -6.03 -2.15 -33.25
CA ASP A 325 -7.35 -2.38 -33.83
C ASP A 325 -7.53 -3.79 -34.43
N GLY A 326 -8.75 -4.07 -34.92
CA GLY A 326 -9.10 -5.36 -35.51
C GLY A 326 -8.45 -5.60 -36.87
N GLN A 327 -8.15 -4.55 -37.64
CA GLN A 327 -7.49 -4.69 -38.94
C GLN A 327 -6.03 -5.08 -38.76
N ALA A 328 -5.32 -4.45 -37.84
CA ALA A 328 -3.96 -4.84 -37.44
C ALA A 328 -3.91 -6.29 -36.91
N GLN A 329 -4.97 -6.74 -36.20
CA GLN A 329 -5.07 -8.15 -35.77
C GLN A 329 -5.24 -9.09 -36.97
N SER A 330 -6.09 -8.73 -37.92
CA SER A 330 -6.29 -9.49 -39.16
C SER A 330 -5.03 -9.58 -40.00
N ASP A 331 -4.35 -8.46 -40.22
CA ASP A 331 -3.12 -8.38 -40.99
C ASP A 331 -2.03 -9.25 -40.34
N LEU A 332 -1.92 -9.19 -39.01
CA LEU A 332 -0.97 -10.02 -38.28
C LEU A 332 -1.31 -11.52 -38.39
N VAL A 333 -2.59 -11.89 -38.29
CA VAL A 333 -3.05 -13.28 -38.49
C VAL A 333 -2.73 -13.78 -39.90
N GLN A 334 -2.99 -12.96 -40.92
CA GLN A 334 -2.68 -13.31 -42.31
C GLN A 334 -1.16 -13.47 -42.53
N ARG A 335 -0.34 -12.57 -41.95
CA ARG A 335 1.12 -12.68 -42.00
C ARG A 335 1.62 -13.96 -41.33
N LEU A 336 1.07 -14.32 -40.18
CA LEU A 336 1.43 -15.56 -39.47
C LEU A 336 1.04 -16.81 -40.27
N ARG A 337 -0.16 -16.84 -40.84
CA ARG A 337 -0.61 -17.94 -41.72
C ARG A 337 0.27 -18.05 -42.97
N GLY A 338 0.61 -16.92 -43.60
CA GLY A 338 1.52 -16.87 -44.75
C GLY A 338 2.93 -17.36 -44.42
N ALA A 339 3.38 -17.18 -43.17
CA ALA A 339 4.64 -17.71 -42.67
C ALA A 339 4.58 -19.20 -42.23
N GLY A 340 3.42 -19.85 -42.37
CA GLY A 340 3.22 -21.28 -42.07
C GLY A 340 2.82 -21.60 -40.62
N PHE A 341 2.44 -20.61 -39.81
CA PHE A 341 1.99 -20.85 -38.43
C PHE A 341 0.52 -21.31 -38.36
N PRO A 342 0.18 -22.30 -37.51
CA PRO A 342 -1.20 -22.73 -37.31
C PRO A 342 -1.96 -21.75 -36.41
N VAL A 343 -2.72 -20.84 -37.01
CA VAL A 343 -3.54 -19.85 -36.28
C VAL A 343 -4.98 -20.33 -36.16
N GLY A 344 -5.45 -20.52 -34.93
CA GLY A 344 -6.80 -20.96 -34.61
C GLY A 344 -7.89 -19.98 -35.08
N MET A 345 -9.13 -20.44 -35.15
CA MET A 345 -10.27 -19.65 -35.62
C MET A 345 -10.84 -18.70 -34.55
N GLY A 346 -10.26 -18.68 -33.34
CA GLY A 346 -10.76 -17.87 -32.23
C GLY A 346 -12.13 -18.32 -31.72
N ILE A 347 -12.45 -19.60 -31.89
CA ILE A 347 -13.68 -20.22 -31.40
C ILE A 347 -13.38 -20.77 -30.01
N TRP A 348 -14.11 -20.28 -29.01
CA TRP A 348 -14.07 -20.81 -27.66
C TRP A 348 -14.85 -22.13 -27.62
N PRO A 349 -14.30 -23.22 -27.03
CA PRO A 349 -15.05 -24.45 -26.82
C PRO A 349 -16.23 -24.28 -25.85
#